data_AF-A0A3A5M8R6-F1
#
_entry.id   AF-A0A3A5M8R6-F1
#
_cell.length_a   1.000
_cell.length_b   1.000
_cell.length_c   1.000
_cell.angle_alpha   90.00
_cell.angle_beta   90.00
_cell.angle_gamma   90.00
#
_symmetry.space_group_name_H-M   'P 1'
#
loop_
_entity.id
_entity.type
_entity.pdbx_description
1 polymer ?
#
loop_
_entity_poly.entity_id
_entity_poly.type
_entity_poly.pdbx_seq_one_letter_code
_entity_poly.pdbx_strand_id
1 'polypeptide(L)'
;PETARRLAGTATGFTRLLVHPETGVVLSVGRDRYKVPAGLRKAVEIRDQGCRAPGCTRPAGHDDVDHTHDWALGGETNLQNLALLCRYSHRLKHETGWEVSQDQKGILHWTSPAGRHYPTFPEPRMSPPDLRPIKKTKKQIKAELKALEPRHLTPAELWTQPPLAKDEVIPF
;
A
#
# COMPACT_ATOMS: atom_id res chain seq x y z
N PRO A 1 24.11 22.95 18.56
CA PRO A 1 23.82 21.98 19.64
C PRO A 1 23.05 22.59 20.83
N GLU A 2 23.47 23.76 21.34
CA GLU A 2 22.91 24.38 22.54
C GLU A 2 21.46 24.87 22.39
N THR A 3 21.12 25.44 21.23
CA THR A 3 19.74 25.82 20.88
C THR A 3 18.78 24.62 20.91
N ALA A 4 19.19 23.50 20.31
CA ALA A 4 18.38 22.28 20.30
C ALA A 4 18.18 21.72 21.72
N ARG A 5 19.20 21.77 22.57
CA ARG A 5 19.13 21.31 23.97
C ARG A 5 18.21 22.18 24.82
N ARG A 6 18.25 23.51 24.64
CA ARG A 6 17.35 24.46 25.32
C ARG A 6 15.88 24.27 24.92
N LEU A 7 15.62 24.06 23.62
CA LEU A 7 14.28 23.76 23.12
C LEU A 7 13.77 22.41 23.67
N ALA A 8 14.61 21.37 23.69
CA ALA A 8 14.23 20.08 24.23
C ALA A 8 13.95 20.12 25.75
N GLY A 9 14.73 20.89 26.52
CA GLY A 9 14.57 21.00 27.97
C GLY A 9 13.33 21.78 28.44
N THR A 10 12.70 22.54 27.55
CA THR A 10 11.47 23.31 27.83
C THR A 10 10.25 22.80 27.06
N ALA A 11 10.42 21.73 26.27
CA ALA A 11 9.34 21.14 25.50
C ALA A 11 8.35 20.43 26.42
N THR A 12 7.06 20.67 26.18
CA THR A 12 5.95 20.02 26.90
C THR A 12 5.69 18.59 26.43
N GLY A 13 6.40 18.14 25.39
CA GLY A 13 6.28 16.80 24.83
C GLY A 13 7.10 16.65 23.55
N PHE A 14 7.22 15.40 23.10
CA PHE A 14 7.91 15.05 21.87
C PHE A 14 6.92 14.32 20.95
N THR A 15 6.89 14.70 19.68
CA THR A 15 6.15 13.96 18.65
C THR A 15 7.12 13.11 17.86
N ARG A 16 6.84 11.81 17.78
CA ARG A 16 7.66 10.91 16.98
C ARG A 16 7.30 11.07 15.50
N LEU A 17 8.28 11.47 14.69
CA LEU A 17 8.15 11.54 13.24
C LEU A 17 9.03 10.47 12.60
N LEU A 18 8.45 9.61 11.77
CA LEU A 18 9.22 8.78 10.86
C LEU A 18 9.23 9.47 9.51
N VAL A 19 10.42 9.73 8.96
CA VAL A 19 10.59 10.37 7.66
C VAL A 19 11.36 9.46 6.72
N HIS A 20 11.08 9.56 5.42
CA HIS A 20 11.91 8.92 4.40
C HIS A 20 13.32 9.54 4.42
N PRO A 21 14.39 8.74 4.50
CA PRO A 21 15.74 9.24 4.76
C PRO A 21 16.30 10.15 3.67
N GLU A 22 15.88 9.96 2.41
CA GLU A 22 16.39 10.73 1.28
C GLU A 22 15.53 11.94 0.90
N THR A 23 14.22 11.87 1.16
CA THR A 23 13.24 12.87 0.66
C THR A 23 12.62 13.69 1.78
N GLY A 24 12.79 13.29 3.04
CA GLY A 24 12.21 13.96 4.20
C GLY A 24 10.69 13.83 4.34
N VAL A 25 10.03 13.02 3.49
CA VAL A 25 8.58 12.82 3.54
C VAL A 25 8.19 12.17 4.86
N VAL A 26 7.22 12.77 5.59
CA VAL A 26 6.67 12.20 6.83
C VAL A 26 5.84 10.96 6.51
N LEU A 27 6.29 9.81 7.00
CA LEU A 27 5.69 8.49 6.82
C LEU A 27 4.86 8.05 8.04
N SER A 28 5.11 8.62 9.23
CA SER A 28 4.34 8.31 10.44
C SER A 28 4.37 9.46 11.45
N VAL A 29 3.24 9.68 12.11
CA VAL A 29 3.11 10.50 13.33
C VAL A 29 2.59 9.68 14.52
N GLY A 30 2.58 8.35 14.40
CA GLY A 30 2.18 7.42 15.44
C GLY A 30 0.78 7.68 16.01
N ARG A 31 0.66 7.52 17.33
CA ARG A 31 -0.58 7.71 18.11
C ARG A 31 -0.77 9.12 18.68
N ASP A 32 0.15 10.04 18.38
CA ASP A 32 0.13 11.40 18.92
C ASP A 32 -0.97 12.27 18.30
N ARG A 33 -1.43 11.92 17.09
CA ARG A 33 -2.41 12.71 16.34
C ARG A 33 -3.31 11.86 15.44
N TYR A 34 -4.62 11.98 15.64
CA TYR A 34 -5.63 11.40 14.75
C TYR A 34 -5.63 12.06 13.36
N LYS A 35 -5.58 13.41 13.33
CA LYS A 35 -5.62 14.18 12.08
C LYS A 35 -4.37 13.90 11.22
N VAL A 36 -4.59 13.34 10.04
CA VAL A 36 -3.54 13.06 9.05
C VAL A 36 -2.85 14.37 8.62
N PRO A 37 -1.52 14.51 8.82
CA PRO A 37 -0.76 15.67 8.34
C PRO A 37 -0.76 15.76 6.80
N ALA A 38 -0.64 16.98 6.27
CA ALA A 38 -0.70 17.20 4.81
C ALA A 38 0.32 16.39 4.00
N GLY A 39 1.57 16.28 4.48
CA GLY A 39 2.61 15.47 3.81
C GLY A 39 2.27 13.97 3.77
N LEU A 40 1.73 13.43 4.87
CA LEU A 40 1.31 12.04 4.95
C LEU A 40 0.07 11.77 4.08
N ARG A 41 -0.93 12.67 4.10
CA ARG A 41 -2.07 12.63 3.16
C ARG A 41 -1.56 12.59 1.73
N LYS A 42 -0.61 13.46 1.38
CA LYS A 42 -0.06 13.50 0.01
C LYS A 42 0.64 12.20 -0.38
N ALA A 43 1.38 11.59 0.55
CA ALA A 43 2.00 10.29 0.32
C ALA A 43 0.95 9.19 0.06
N VAL A 44 -0.13 9.17 0.83
CA VAL A 44 -1.27 8.25 0.62
C VAL A 44 -1.93 8.50 -0.73
N GLU A 45 -2.20 9.76 -1.10
CA GLU A 45 -2.78 10.11 -2.41
C GLU A 45 -1.91 9.63 -3.58
N ILE A 46 -0.59 9.82 -3.49
CA ILE A 46 0.35 9.38 -4.53
C ILE A 46 0.39 7.85 -4.62
N ARG A 47 0.36 7.15 -3.48
CA ARG A 47 0.38 5.69 -3.45
C ARG A 47 -0.91 5.08 -4.00
N ASP A 48 -2.04 5.67 -3.65
CA ASP A 48 -3.34 5.03 -3.86
C ASP A 48 -4.01 5.46 -5.18
N GLN A 49 -3.80 6.70 -5.64
CA GLN A 49 -4.37 7.32 -6.86
C GLN A 49 -5.91 7.37 -6.93
N GLY A 50 -6.61 6.59 -6.11
CA GLY A 50 -8.06 6.51 -5.98
C GLY A 50 -8.47 5.49 -4.94
N CYS A 51 -9.77 5.23 -4.87
CA CYS A 51 -10.35 4.37 -3.85
C CYS A 51 -9.81 2.95 -3.96
N ARG A 52 -9.34 2.41 -2.83
CA ARG A 52 -8.65 1.13 -2.74
C ARG A 52 -9.56 -0.06 -2.43
N ALA A 53 -10.88 0.14 -2.48
CA ALA A 53 -11.84 -0.94 -2.30
C ALA A 53 -11.96 -1.80 -3.57
N PRO A 54 -12.25 -3.11 -3.46
CA PRO A 54 -12.32 -4.00 -4.60
C PRO A 54 -13.32 -3.51 -5.66
N GLY A 55 -12.86 -3.33 -6.90
CA GLY A 55 -13.68 -2.91 -8.04
C GLY A 55 -14.12 -1.44 -8.04
N CYS A 56 -13.69 -0.62 -7.08
CA CYS A 56 -13.97 0.81 -7.09
C CYS A 56 -12.99 1.55 -8.03
N THR A 57 -13.52 2.47 -8.84
CA THR A 57 -12.73 3.26 -9.81
C THR A 57 -12.77 4.77 -9.50
N ARG A 58 -13.24 5.16 -8.31
CA ARG A 58 -13.37 6.56 -7.92
C ARG A 58 -11.97 7.19 -7.72
N PRO A 59 -11.70 8.38 -8.28
CA PRO A 59 -10.39 9.02 -8.17
C PRO A 59 -10.17 9.71 -6.82
N ALA A 60 -8.90 9.84 -6.43
CA ALA A 60 -8.45 10.31 -5.11
C ALA A 60 -9.02 11.66 -4.66
N GLY A 61 -9.32 12.57 -5.60
CA GLY A 61 -9.83 13.92 -5.28
C GLY A 61 -11.18 13.93 -4.56
N HIS A 62 -11.89 12.79 -4.55
CA HIS A 62 -13.17 12.62 -3.87
C HIS A 62 -13.14 11.61 -2.73
N ASP A 63 -11.96 11.12 -2.36
CA ASP A 63 -11.78 10.08 -1.36
C ASP A 63 -11.21 10.66 -0.07
N ASP A 64 -11.68 10.08 1.03
CA ASP A 64 -11.19 10.39 2.37
C ASP A 64 -10.00 9.47 2.67
N VAL A 65 -9.06 9.96 3.48
CA VAL A 65 -7.96 9.15 3.99
C VAL A 65 -8.47 8.42 5.23
N ASP A 66 -8.63 7.11 5.12
CA ASP A 66 -9.19 6.26 6.15
C ASP A 66 -8.11 5.45 6.87
N HIS A 67 -8.33 5.18 8.16
CA HIS A 67 -7.48 4.29 8.96
C HIS A 67 -7.92 2.84 8.75
N THR A 68 -7.10 1.99 8.13
CA THR A 68 -7.48 0.58 7.84
C THR A 68 -7.70 -0.23 9.13
N HIS A 69 -6.84 -0.06 10.13
CA HIS A 69 -7.14 -0.37 11.53
C HIS A 69 -7.59 0.91 12.25
N ASP A 70 -8.82 0.89 12.76
CA ASP A 70 -9.47 2.06 13.35
C ASP A 70 -8.65 2.70 14.46
N TRP A 71 -8.48 4.02 14.37
CA TRP A 71 -7.74 4.79 15.38
C TRP A 71 -8.29 4.61 16.80
N ALA A 72 -9.63 4.56 16.93
CA ALA A 72 -10.30 4.35 18.19
C ALA A 72 -10.01 2.97 18.82
N LEU A 73 -9.67 1.98 17.98
CA LEU A 73 -9.33 0.62 18.39
C LEU A 73 -7.82 0.38 18.54
N GLY A 74 -7.00 1.43 18.43
CA GLY A 74 -5.55 1.34 18.59
C GLY A 74 -4.74 1.59 17.32
N GLY A 75 -5.40 1.86 16.19
CA GLY A 75 -4.75 2.27 14.94
C GLY A 75 -3.85 3.49 15.09
N GLU A 76 -2.79 3.52 14.28
CA GLU A 76 -1.85 4.64 14.21
C GLU A 76 -2.05 5.47 12.94
N THR A 77 -1.53 6.69 12.91
CA THR A 77 -1.59 7.61 11.78
C THR A 77 -0.24 7.50 11.09
N ASN A 78 -0.13 6.47 10.27
CA ASN A 78 1.08 6.14 9.53
C ASN A 78 0.72 5.64 8.13
N LEU A 79 1.70 5.59 7.23
CA LEU A 79 1.47 5.20 5.85
C LEU A 79 0.95 3.75 5.74
N GLN A 80 1.36 2.85 6.65
CA GLN A 80 0.92 1.44 6.64
C GLN A 80 -0.50 1.22 7.18
N ASN A 81 -1.12 2.22 7.78
CA ASN A 81 -2.46 2.13 8.36
C ASN A 81 -3.45 3.10 7.73
N LEU A 82 -3.04 3.85 6.70
CA LEU A 82 -3.90 4.80 6.01
C LEU A 82 -4.13 4.34 4.57
N ALA A 83 -5.34 4.51 4.05
CA ALA A 83 -5.68 4.27 2.65
C ALA A 83 -6.77 5.22 2.14
N LEU A 84 -6.81 5.48 0.83
CA LEU A 84 -7.92 6.21 0.22
C LEU A 84 -9.17 5.34 0.09
N LEU A 85 -10.24 5.77 0.74
CA LEU A 85 -11.56 5.18 0.61
C LEU A 85 -12.61 6.26 0.32
N CYS A 86 -13.43 6.01 -0.69
CA CYS A 86 -14.60 6.85 -0.92
C CYS A 86 -15.60 6.65 0.23
N ARG A 87 -16.50 7.62 0.42
CA ARG A 87 -17.54 7.53 1.47
C ARG A 87 -18.34 6.23 1.44
N TYR A 88 -18.63 5.69 0.26
CA TYR A 88 -19.34 4.42 0.11
C TYR A 88 -18.50 3.26 0.67
N SER A 89 -17.24 3.14 0.25
CA SER A 89 -16.33 2.09 0.70
C SER A 89 -15.95 2.21 2.17
N HIS A 90 -15.87 3.44 2.70
CA HIS A 90 -15.71 3.68 4.13
C HIS A 90 -16.90 3.12 4.91
N ARG A 91 -18.14 3.42 4.49
CA ARG A 91 -19.34 2.81 5.11
C ARG A 91 -19.37 1.31 4.95
N LEU A 92 -18.98 0.79 3.78
CA LEU A 92 -18.91 -0.66 3.55
C LEU A 92 -18.02 -1.34 4.60
N LYS A 93 -16.86 -0.77 4.90
CA LYS A 93 -15.94 -1.26 5.94
C LYS A 93 -16.54 -1.16 7.36
N HIS A 94 -17.16 -0.03 7.71
CA HIS A 94 -17.59 0.23 9.09
C HIS A 94 -18.98 -0.28 9.47
N GLU A 95 -19.90 -0.34 8.50
CA GLU A 95 -21.33 -0.59 8.74
C GLU A 95 -21.75 -2.01 8.30
N THR A 96 -20.81 -2.83 7.81
CA THR A 96 -21.10 -4.19 7.34
C THR A 96 -20.04 -5.19 7.81
N GLY A 97 -20.17 -6.46 7.44
CA GLY A 97 -19.18 -7.51 7.76
C GLY A 97 -17.97 -7.56 6.84
N TRP A 98 -17.66 -6.48 6.11
CA TRP A 98 -16.43 -6.41 5.32
C TRP A 98 -15.26 -6.07 6.23
N GLU A 99 -14.20 -6.86 6.14
CA GLU A 99 -12.97 -6.62 6.89
C GLU A 99 -11.87 -6.14 5.94
N VAL A 100 -11.00 -5.27 6.45
CA VAL A 100 -9.83 -4.79 5.71
C VAL A 100 -8.61 -4.82 6.61
N SER A 101 -7.48 -5.27 6.05
CA SER A 101 -6.15 -5.09 6.65
C SER A 101 -5.18 -4.59 5.60
N GLN A 102 -4.08 -4.00 6.06
CA GLN A 102 -3.05 -3.41 5.20
C GLN A 102 -1.69 -3.98 5.56
N ASP A 103 -0.94 -4.41 4.56
CA ASP A 103 0.43 -4.90 4.75
C ASP A 103 1.47 -3.78 4.66
N GLN A 104 2.74 -4.12 4.92
CA GLN A 104 3.84 -3.16 4.86
C GLN A 104 4.12 -2.63 3.45
N LYS A 105 3.66 -3.33 2.40
CA LYS A 105 3.79 -2.93 0.99
C LYS A 105 2.63 -2.03 0.55
N GLY A 106 1.65 -1.78 1.43
CA GLY A 106 0.48 -0.96 1.15
C GLY A 106 -0.61 -1.71 0.36
N ILE A 107 -0.53 -3.04 0.30
CA ILE A 107 -1.59 -3.89 -0.25
C ILE A 107 -2.73 -3.94 0.77
N LEU A 108 -3.96 -3.73 0.31
CA LEU A 108 -5.14 -3.96 1.15
C LEU A 108 -5.66 -5.37 0.92
N HIS A 109 -5.93 -6.07 2.00
CA HIS A 109 -6.57 -7.37 2.03
C HIS A 109 -8.00 -7.18 2.49
N TRP A 110 -8.94 -7.22 1.54
CA TRP A 110 -10.36 -7.16 1.85
C TRP A 110 -10.93 -8.56 1.97
N THR A 111 -11.72 -8.79 3.01
CA THR A 111 -12.49 -10.03 3.18
C THR A 111 -13.97 -9.67 3.21
N SER A 112 -14.75 -10.28 2.32
CA SER A 112 -16.20 -10.07 2.31
C SER A 112 -16.88 -10.80 3.47
N PRO A 113 -18.12 -10.44 3.82
CA PRO A 113 -18.91 -11.17 4.83
C PRO A 113 -19.09 -12.67 4.52
N ALA A 114 -18.93 -13.06 3.25
CA ALA A 114 -18.99 -14.44 2.80
C ALA A 114 -17.61 -15.15 2.83
N GLY A 115 -16.59 -14.53 3.41
CA GLY A 115 -15.23 -15.08 3.54
C GLY A 115 -14.39 -15.03 2.26
N ARG A 116 -14.80 -14.29 1.22
CA ARG A 116 -14.02 -14.17 -0.01
C ARG A 116 -12.96 -13.10 0.12
N HIS A 117 -11.73 -13.41 -0.27
CA HIS A 117 -10.59 -12.51 -0.21
C HIS A 117 -10.38 -11.74 -1.52
N TYR A 118 -10.10 -10.44 -1.40
CA TYR A 118 -9.86 -9.52 -2.51
C TYR A 118 -8.66 -8.63 -2.20
N PRO A 119 -7.47 -8.92 -2.77
CA PRO A 119 -6.33 -8.03 -2.64
C PRO A 119 -6.49 -6.83 -3.57
N THR A 120 -6.18 -5.62 -3.08
CA THR A 120 -6.03 -4.43 -3.92
C THR A 120 -4.62 -3.87 -3.81
N PHE A 121 -4.01 -3.51 -4.94
CA PHE A 121 -2.58 -3.18 -5.03
C PHE A 121 -2.38 -1.71 -5.39
N PRO A 122 -1.51 -0.96 -4.69
CA PRO A 122 -1.35 0.47 -4.95
C PRO A 122 -0.92 0.72 -6.39
N GLU A 123 -1.49 1.76 -7.01
CA GLU A 123 -1.24 2.13 -8.40
C GLU A 123 -0.16 3.22 -8.47
N PRO A 124 0.84 3.15 -9.37
CA PRO A 124 1.28 1.97 -10.10
C PRO A 124 2.14 1.08 -9.19
N ARG A 125 2.50 -0.12 -9.66
CA ARG A 125 3.63 -0.91 -9.11
C ARG A 125 4.88 -0.03 -9.07
N MET A 126 5.11 0.72 -7.99
CA MET A 126 6.31 1.53 -7.77
C MET A 126 7.46 0.59 -7.39
N SER A 127 7.90 -0.22 -8.34
CA SER A 127 9.34 -0.23 -8.58
C SER A 127 9.62 1.06 -9.35
N PRO A 128 10.62 1.88 -8.97
CA PRO A 128 11.13 2.88 -9.88
C PRO A 128 11.38 2.20 -11.23
N PRO A 129 11.04 2.80 -12.38
CA PRO A 129 11.52 2.27 -13.65
C PRO A 129 13.03 2.13 -13.51
N ASP A 130 13.58 0.98 -13.90
CA ASP A 130 15.02 0.80 -13.92
C ASP A 130 15.60 1.84 -14.88
N LEU A 131 16.10 2.94 -14.33
CA LEU A 131 16.68 4.05 -15.09
C LEU A 131 18.07 3.70 -15.62
N ARG A 132 18.59 2.48 -15.36
CA ARG A 132 19.83 2.04 -15.97
C ARG A 132 19.64 2.02 -17.49
N PRO A 133 20.53 2.66 -18.26
CA PRO A 133 20.42 2.65 -19.70
C PRO A 133 20.42 1.21 -20.21
N ILE A 134 19.39 0.86 -20.98
CA ILE A 134 19.31 -0.45 -21.63
C ILE A 134 20.45 -0.53 -22.63
N LYS A 135 21.54 -1.22 -22.27
CA LYS A 135 22.69 -1.47 -23.15
C LYS A 135 22.38 -2.48 -24.26
N LYS A 136 21.17 -3.03 -24.26
CA LYS A 136 20.72 -4.07 -25.20
C LYS A 136 20.18 -3.42 -26.48
N THR A 137 20.55 -4.00 -27.61
CA THR A 137 20.02 -3.63 -28.93
C THR A 137 18.56 -4.08 -29.07
N LYS A 138 17.82 -3.43 -29.99
CA LYS A 138 16.42 -3.78 -30.31
C LYS A 138 16.23 -5.28 -30.63
N LYS A 139 17.24 -5.92 -31.24
CA LYS A 139 17.26 -7.35 -31.57
C LYS A 139 17.31 -8.23 -30.31
N GLN A 140 18.09 -7.84 -29.31
CA GLN A 140 18.23 -8.56 -28.05
C GLN A 140 16.97 -8.43 -27.20
N ILE A 141 16.40 -7.23 -27.09
CA ILE A 141 15.14 -7.00 -26.35
C ILE A 141 14.00 -7.84 -26.95
N LYS A 142 13.90 -7.91 -28.28
CA LYS A 142 12.88 -8.72 -28.97
C LYS A 142 13.05 -10.23 -28.74
N ALA A 143 14.30 -10.72 -28.67
CA ALA A 143 14.58 -12.12 -28.39
C ALA A 143 14.22 -12.50 -26.94
N GLU A 144 14.48 -11.60 -25.99
CA GLU A 144 14.13 -11.78 -24.58
C GLU A 144 12.61 -11.76 -24.37
N LEU A 145 11.90 -10.82 -24.99
CA LEU A 145 10.43 -10.77 -24.93
C LEU A 145 9.80 -12.04 -25.50
N LYS A 146 10.34 -12.57 -26.61
CA LYS A 146 9.90 -13.85 -27.18
C LYS A 146 10.22 -15.05 -26.28
N ALA A 147 11.30 -14.99 -25.51
CA ALA A 147 11.64 -16.04 -24.54
C ALA A 147 10.77 -16.00 -23.27
N LEU A 148 10.19 -14.83 -22.96
CA LEU A 148 9.27 -14.61 -21.84
C LEU A 148 7.80 -14.82 -22.20
N GLU A 149 7.48 -15.08 -23.48
CA GLU A 149 6.13 -15.45 -23.88
C GLU A 149 5.77 -16.78 -23.20
N PRO A 150 4.75 -16.79 -22.31
CA PRO A 150 4.42 -18.00 -21.58
C PRO A 150 3.96 -19.07 -22.56
N ARG A 151 4.42 -20.32 -22.37
CA ARG A 151 3.94 -21.46 -23.13
C ARG A 151 2.43 -21.55 -22.94
N HIS A 152 1.66 -21.51 -24.03
CA HIS A 152 0.24 -21.80 -23.95
C HIS A 152 0.05 -23.23 -23.45
N LEU A 153 -0.50 -23.35 -22.24
CA LEU A 153 -0.94 -24.62 -21.69
C LEU A 153 -2.21 -25.05 -22.41
N THR A 154 -2.26 -26.31 -22.81
CA THR A 154 -3.48 -26.90 -23.36
C THR A 154 -4.54 -27.05 -22.26
N PRO A 155 -5.84 -27.16 -22.60
CA PRO A 155 -6.89 -27.36 -21.62
C PRO A 155 -6.65 -28.55 -20.68
N ALA A 156 -6.05 -29.63 -21.15
CA ALA A 156 -5.73 -30.81 -20.32
C ALA A 156 -4.67 -30.52 -19.24
N GLU A 157 -3.66 -29.70 -19.57
CA GLU A 157 -2.54 -29.34 -18.68
C GLU A 157 -2.94 -28.32 -17.61
N LEU A 158 -3.97 -27.49 -17.87
CA LEU A 158 -4.52 -26.55 -16.89
C LEU A 158 -5.21 -27.25 -15.71
N TRP A 159 -5.76 -28.45 -15.91
CA TRP A 159 -6.48 -29.22 -14.89
C TRP A 159 -5.65 -30.32 -14.20
N THR A 160 -4.38 -30.50 -14.60
CA THR A 160 -3.44 -31.47 -13.99
C THR A 160 -2.32 -30.80 -13.20
N GLN A 161 -2.40 -29.49 -12.93
CA GLN A 161 -1.40 -28.84 -12.10
C GLN A 161 -1.43 -29.44 -10.69
N PRO A 162 -0.27 -29.83 -10.13
CA PRO A 162 -0.21 -30.31 -8.76
C PRO A 162 -0.75 -29.22 -7.83
N PRO A 163 -1.44 -29.57 -6.74
CA PRO A 163 -1.80 -28.58 -5.73
C PRO A 163 -0.54 -27.84 -5.28
N LEU A 164 -0.65 -26.51 -5.15
CA LEU A 164 0.43 -25.68 -4.60
C LEU A 164 0.97 -26.36 -3.33
N ALA A 165 2.27 -26.65 -3.32
CA ALA A 165 2.92 -27.30 -2.20
C ALA A 165 2.69 -26.44 -0.95
N LYS A 166 2.14 -27.04 0.11
CA LYS A 166 1.73 -26.34 1.34
C LYS A 166 2.90 -25.71 2.12
N ASP A 167 4.13 -25.98 1.71
CA ASP A 167 5.36 -25.65 2.45
C ASP A 167 6.31 -24.69 1.69
N GLU A 168 5.87 -24.05 0.60
CA GLU A 168 6.71 -23.06 -0.08
C GLU A 168 6.68 -21.73 0.69
N VAL A 169 7.59 -21.62 1.66
CA VAL A 169 7.96 -20.36 2.31
C VAL A 169 8.51 -19.42 1.23
N ILE A 170 7.69 -18.46 0.80
CA ILE A 170 8.12 -17.35 -0.04
C ILE A 170 9.13 -16.53 0.79
N PRO A 171 10.36 -16.29 0.30
CA PRO A 171 11.43 -15.76 1.13
C PRO A 171 11.14 -14.33 1.63
N PHE A 172 11.47 -14.12 2.91
CA PHE A 172 11.37 -12.91 3.73
C PHE A 172 12.12 -11.69 3.18
#